data_AF-A0A060CFZ9-F1
#
_entry.id   AF-A0A060CFZ9-F1
#
_cell.length_a   1.000
_cell.length_b   1.000
_cell.length_c   1.000
_cell.angle_alpha   90.00
_cell.angle_beta   90.00
_cell.angle_gamma   90.00
#
_symmetry.space_group_name_H-M   'P 1'
#
loop_
_entity.id
_entity.type
_entity.pdbx_description
1 polymer ?
#
loop_
_entity_poly.entity_id
_entity_poly.type
_entity_poly.pdbx_seq_one_letter_code
_entity_poly.pdbx_strand_id
1 'polypeptide(L)'
;SIMATRATAFKYYVETKIDFCPDHYSQTAGVGLYYDSNNWLYARLCLADNETDIVLRVLQAYQGERKDHIYNEAAVKDKHVYLRIEYNFGKAIIKYRLSSTESWKL
;
A
#
# COMPACT_ATOMS: atom_id res chain seq x y z
N SER A 1 1.23 14.10 -2.21
CA SER A 1 2.68 14.30 -2.43
C SER A 1 3.37 12.96 -2.55
N ILE A 2 4.42 12.85 -3.37
CA ILE A 2 5.18 11.60 -3.58
C ILE A 2 6.67 11.91 -3.34
N MET A 3 7.33 11.06 -2.57
CA MET A 3 8.79 10.99 -2.47
C MET A 3 9.19 9.57 -2.86
N ALA A 4 10.15 9.44 -3.77
CA ALA A 4 10.55 8.16 -4.32
C ALA A 4 12.06 8.09 -4.57
N THR A 5 12.58 6.87 -4.62
CA THR A 5 13.94 6.56 -5.07
C THR A 5 13.89 5.51 -6.18
N ARG A 6 14.95 5.40 -6.97
CA ARG A 6 15.03 4.44 -8.08
C ARG A 6 15.19 3.02 -7.54
N ALA A 7 14.49 2.07 -8.15
CA ALA A 7 14.81 0.66 -8.03
C ALA A 7 16.10 0.37 -8.82
N THR A 8 17.12 -0.18 -8.16
CA THR A 8 18.44 -0.44 -8.75
C THR A 8 18.75 -1.94 -8.91
N ALA A 9 17.79 -2.80 -8.59
CA ALA A 9 17.92 -4.26 -8.70
C ALA A 9 16.61 -4.88 -9.22
N PHE A 10 16.69 -6.08 -9.81
CA PHE A 10 15.51 -6.84 -10.24
C PHE A 10 14.78 -7.56 -9.10
N LYS A 11 15.46 -7.72 -7.96
CA LYS A 11 14.92 -8.28 -6.73
C LYS A 11 15.26 -7.35 -5.57
N TYR A 12 14.24 -6.78 -4.94
CA TYR A 12 14.40 -5.86 -3.82
C TYR A 12 13.12 -5.84 -2.97
N TYR A 13 13.19 -5.20 -1.82
CA TYR A 13 12.00 -4.80 -1.09
C TYR A 13 12.07 -3.32 -0.75
N VAL A 14 10.90 -2.70 -0.62
CA VAL A 14 10.75 -1.39 0.00
C VAL A 14 9.85 -1.56 1.21
N GLU A 15 10.22 -0.92 2.31
CA GLU A 15 9.48 -0.98 3.57
C GLU A 15 9.33 0.43 4.12
N THR A 16 8.18 0.70 4.74
CA THR A 16 7.93 1.92 5.49
C THR A 16 7.06 1.63 6.70
N LYS A 17 7.21 2.44 7.75
CA LYS A 17 6.29 2.51 8.88
C LYS A 17 5.43 3.75 8.69
N ILE A 18 4.12 3.56 8.70
CA ILE A 18 3.14 4.63 8.52
C ILE A 18 2.36 4.82 9.81
N ASP A 19 2.21 6.08 10.21
CA ASP A 19 1.23 6.57 11.18
C ASP A 19 0.27 7.48 10.42
N PHE A 20 -0.96 7.01 10.21
CA PHE A 20 -1.92 7.70 9.37
C PHE A 20 -3.35 7.39 9.81
N CYS A 21 -4.09 8.44 10.13
CA CYS A 21 -5.49 8.39 10.55
C CYS A 21 -6.32 9.23 9.57
N PRO A 22 -6.81 8.65 8.45
CA PRO A 22 -7.66 9.39 7.53
C PRO A 22 -9.01 9.71 8.20
N ASP A 23 -9.52 10.92 8.00
CA ASP A 23 -10.85 11.35 8.45
C ASP A 23 -11.85 11.54 7.29
N HIS A 24 -11.38 11.35 6.05
CA HIS A 24 -12.17 11.46 4.84
C HIS A 24 -11.69 10.45 3.80
N TYR A 25 -12.60 9.88 3.00
CA TYR A 25 -12.30 8.79 2.04
C TYR A 25 -11.23 9.16 1.01
N SER A 26 -11.05 10.46 0.73
CA SER A 26 -10.05 10.97 -0.22
C SER A 26 -8.63 10.99 0.35
N GLN A 27 -8.46 10.75 1.64
CA GLN A 27 -7.17 10.78 2.31
C GLN A 27 -6.54 9.39 2.30
N THR A 28 -5.32 9.31 1.78
CA THR A 28 -4.60 8.05 1.64
C THR A 28 -3.11 8.23 1.89
N ALA A 29 -2.48 7.29 2.56
CA ALA A 29 -1.02 7.23 2.71
C ALA A 29 -0.54 5.79 2.57
N GLY A 30 0.67 5.60 2.05
CA GLY A 30 1.08 4.25 1.66
C GLY A 30 2.47 4.18 1.06
N VAL A 31 2.75 3.02 0.46
CA VAL A 31 3.96 2.74 -0.30
C VAL A 31 3.57 2.24 -1.68
N GLY A 32 4.36 2.58 -2.70
CA GLY A 32 4.06 2.19 -4.07
C GLY A 32 5.26 2.01 -4.96
N LEU A 33 5.04 1.32 -6.07
CA LEU A 33 5.93 1.27 -7.23
C LEU A 33 5.38 2.23 -8.27
N TYR A 34 6.17 3.20 -8.69
CA TYR A 34 5.76 4.24 -9.62
C TYR A 34 6.67 4.25 -10.84
N TYR A 35 6.08 4.10 -12.03
CA TYR A 35 6.78 4.23 -13.29
C TYR A 35 6.41 5.54 -13.99
N ASP A 36 5.12 5.74 -14.24
CA ASP A 36 4.53 6.95 -14.80
C ASP A 36 3.08 7.11 -14.30
N SER A 37 2.34 8.08 -14.83
CA SER A 37 0.94 8.33 -14.44
C SER A 37 -0.03 7.19 -14.78
N ASN A 38 0.36 6.33 -15.73
CA ASN A 38 -0.46 5.26 -16.30
C ASN A 38 -0.11 3.89 -15.73
N ASN A 39 1.05 3.77 -15.06
CA ASN A 39 1.63 2.53 -14.58
C ASN A 39 2.19 2.71 -13.17
N TRP A 40 1.40 2.29 -12.18
CA TRP A 40 1.79 2.32 -10.77
C TRP A 40 1.00 1.31 -9.95
N LEU A 41 1.59 0.88 -8.84
CA LEU A 41 0.99 0.01 -7.83
C LEU A 41 1.12 0.69 -6.48
N TYR A 42 0.03 0.78 -5.72
CA TYR A 42 -0.03 1.54 -4.48
C TYR A 42 -0.76 0.77 -3.39
N ALA A 43 -0.02 0.33 -2.37
CA ALA A 43 -0.57 -0.22 -1.14
C ALA A 43 -0.82 0.93 -0.17
N ARG A 44 -2.08 1.18 0.19
CA ARG A 44 -2.52 2.38 0.89
C ARG A 44 -3.39 2.08 2.09
N LEU A 45 -3.20 2.84 3.16
CA LEU A 45 -4.18 3.02 4.21
C LEU A 45 -5.22 4.04 3.75
N CYS A 46 -6.49 3.69 3.89
CA CYS A 46 -7.64 4.52 3.58
C CYS A 46 -8.81 4.15 4.49
N LEU A 47 -9.88 4.95 4.45
CA LEU A 47 -11.15 4.52 5.04
C LEU A 47 -11.76 3.39 4.22
N ALA A 48 -12.40 2.45 4.92
CA ALA A 48 -13.29 1.47 4.34
C ALA A 48 -14.56 2.14 3.80
N ASP A 49 -15.39 1.38 3.08
CA ASP A 49 -16.59 1.93 2.45
C ASP A 49 -17.66 2.36 3.47
N ASN A 50 -17.53 1.95 4.74
CA ASN A 50 -18.35 2.44 5.84
C ASN A 50 -17.89 3.79 6.42
N GLU A 51 -16.79 4.34 5.89
CA GLU A 51 -16.16 5.60 6.32
C GLU A 51 -15.70 5.65 7.79
N THR A 52 -15.69 4.52 8.50
CA THR A 52 -15.32 4.45 9.91
C THR A 52 -14.05 3.67 10.17
N ASP A 53 -13.84 2.57 9.44
CA ASP A 53 -12.70 1.69 9.67
C ASP A 53 -11.51 2.05 8.76
N ILE A 54 -10.29 1.96 9.30
CA ILE A 54 -9.08 2.08 8.49
C ILE A 54 -8.72 0.71 7.93
N VAL A 55 -8.53 0.64 6.62
CA VAL A 55 -8.17 -0.58 5.90
C VAL A 55 -6.94 -0.35 5.04
N LEU A 56 -6.16 -1.42 4.87
CA LEU A 56 -5.14 -1.52 3.84
C LEU A 56 -5.79 -2.04 2.56
N ARG A 57 -5.69 -1.27 1.47
CA ARG A 57 -6.16 -1.64 0.13
C ARG A 57 -5.05 -1.45 -0.90
N VAL A 58 -5.23 -2.09 -2.05
CA VAL A 58 -4.33 -1.95 -3.19
C VAL A 58 -5.04 -1.22 -4.31
N LEU A 59 -4.43 -0.15 -4.77
CA LEU A 59 -4.85 0.61 -5.94
C LEU A 59 -3.76 0.53 -7.01
N GLN A 60 -4.14 0.34 -8.27
CA GLN A 60 -3.19 0.30 -9.37
C GLN A 60 -3.71 1.05 -10.60
N ALA A 61 -2.78 1.52 -11.41
CA ALA A 61 -3.02 1.81 -12.82
C ALA A 61 -2.16 0.87 -13.67
N TYR A 62 -2.78 0.25 -14.66
CA TYR A 62 -2.11 -0.60 -15.63
C TYR A 62 -2.51 -0.15 -17.03
N GLN A 63 -1.54 0.37 -17.80
CA GLN A 63 -1.80 0.95 -19.14
C GLN A 63 -2.90 2.03 -19.11
N GLY A 64 -2.94 2.83 -18.03
CA GLY A 64 -3.94 3.90 -17.84
C GLY A 64 -5.28 3.42 -17.27
N GLU A 65 -5.52 2.11 -17.19
CA GLU A 65 -6.72 1.58 -16.52
C GLU A 65 -6.53 1.57 -15.00
N ARG A 66 -7.32 2.38 -14.30
CA ARG A 66 -7.38 2.37 -12.83
C ARG A 66 -8.17 1.15 -12.34
N LYS A 67 -7.57 0.36 -11.45
CA LYS A 67 -8.18 -0.81 -10.79
C LYS A 67 -7.99 -0.68 -9.28
N ASP A 68 -9.11 -0.65 -8.55
CA ASP A 68 -9.14 -0.64 -7.08
C ASP A 68 -9.55 -2.03 -6.59
N HIS A 69 -8.70 -2.67 -5.78
CA HIS A 69 -8.92 -4.03 -5.29
C HIS A 69 -9.73 -3.99 -3.99
N ILE A 70 -10.95 -3.45 -4.07
CA ILE A 70 -11.81 -3.17 -2.91
C ILE A 70 -12.20 -4.42 -2.10
N TYR A 71 -12.24 -5.59 -2.74
CA TYR A 71 -12.56 -6.87 -2.07
C TYR A 71 -11.35 -7.53 -1.40
N ASN A 72 -10.16 -6.97 -1.60
CA ASN A 72 -8.90 -7.46 -1.05
C ASN A 72 -8.37 -6.42 -0.05
N GLU A 73 -9.02 -6.38 1.11
CA GLU A 73 -8.66 -5.45 2.17
C GLU A 73 -8.24 -6.17 3.45
N ALA A 74 -7.39 -5.50 4.22
CA ALA A 74 -7.04 -5.92 5.57
C ALA A 74 -7.39 -4.82 6.56
N ALA A 75 -8.17 -5.17 7.59
CA ALA A 75 -8.50 -4.25 8.67
C ALA A 75 -7.23 -3.85 9.44
N VAL A 76 -7.08 -2.55 9.64
CA VAL A 76 -5.96 -1.94 10.38
C VAL A 76 -6.51 -1.28 11.62
N LYS A 77 -6.28 -1.89 12.77
CA LYS A 77 -6.71 -1.36 14.08
C LYS A 77 -5.60 -0.62 14.83
N ASP A 78 -4.36 -0.80 14.39
CA ASP A 78 -3.19 -0.18 15.01
C ASP A 78 -2.92 1.19 14.37
N LYS A 79 -2.52 2.18 15.19
CA LYS A 79 -2.06 3.48 14.69
C LYS A 79 -0.83 3.37 13.79
N HIS A 80 -0.02 2.34 14.01
CA HIS A 80 1.23 2.15 13.29
C HIS A 80 1.20 0.85 12.49
N VAL A 81 1.46 0.96 11.19
CA VAL A 81 1.53 -0.19 10.29
C VAL A 81 2.85 -0.17 9.55
N TYR A 82 3.50 -1.33 9.48
CA TYR A 82 4.60 -1.55 8.56
C TYR A 82 4.03 -2.07 7.25
N LEU A 83 4.35 -1.42 6.15
CA LEU A 83 4.02 -1.88 4.79
C LEU A 83 5.31 -2.24 4.07
N ARG A 84 5.28 -3.36 3.36
CA ARG A 84 6.40 -3.83 2.54
C ARG A 84 5.90 -4.27 1.17
N ILE A 85 6.64 -3.90 0.13
CA ILE A 85 6.49 -4.49 -1.21
C ILE A 85 7.75 -5.28 -1.51
N GLU A 86 7.63 -6.58 -1.69
CA GLU A 86 8.69 -7.45 -2.20
C GLU A 86 8.55 -7.57 -3.72
N TYR A 87 9.53 -7.04 -4.44
CA TYR A 87 9.57 -7.08 -5.89
C TYR A 87 10.56 -8.14 -6.38
N ASN A 88 10.13 -8.98 -7.31
CA ASN A 88 10.93 -10.06 -7.86
C ASN A 88 10.59 -10.28 -9.34
N PHE A 89 11.45 -9.82 -10.25
CA PHE A 89 11.30 -10.00 -11.71
C PHE A 89 9.87 -9.75 -12.24
N GLY A 90 9.28 -8.60 -11.88
CA GLY A 90 7.94 -8.21 -12.36
C GLY A 90 6.78 -8.65 -11.47
N LYS A 91 7.05 -9.44 -10.41
CA LYS A 91 6.03 -9.82 -9.41
C LYS A 91 6.21 -8.97 -8.16
N ALA A 92 5.13 -8.31 -7.72
CA ALA A 92 5.08 -7.57 -6.48
C ALA A 92 4.19 -8.32 -5.47
N ILE A 93 4.73 -8.60 -4.29
CA ILE A 93 3.98 -9.15 -3.16
C ILE A 93 3.92 -8.05 -2.10
N ILE A 94 2.70 -7.68 -1.74
CA ILE A 94 2.44 -6.70 -0.69
C ILE A 94 2.33 -7.47 0.63
N LYS A 95 3.00 -6.96 1.66
CA LYS A 95 2.95 -7.48 3.01
C LYS A 95 2.70 -6.35 3.97
N TYR A 96 2.02 -6.66 5.06
CA TYR A 96 1.83 -5.73 6.16
C TYR A 96 2.10 -6.39 7.50
N ARG A 97 2.47 -5.58 8.48
CA ARG A 97 2.63 -6.02 9.87
C ARG A 97 2.09 -4.93 10.78
N LEU A 98 1.19 -5.32 11.68
CA LEU A 98 0.66 -4.45 12.72
C LEU A 98 1.68 -4.36 13.85
N SER A 99 1.81 -3.21 14.51
CA SER A 99 2.74 -3.04 15.64
C SER A 99 2.48 -4.00 16.80
N SER A 100 1.24 -4.44 16.99
CA SER A 100 0.83 -5.46 17.95
C SER A 100 1.26 -6.89 17.59
N THR A 101 1.74 -7.13 16.37
CA THR A 101 2.11 -8.46 15.86
C THR A 101 3.55 -8.50 15.36
N GLU A 102 4.28 -9.57 15.66
CA GLU A 102 5.66 -9.72 15.19
C GLU A 102 5.76 -10.22 13.74
N SER A 103 4.72 -10.88 13.22
CA SER A 103 4.72 -11.55 11.92
C SER A 103 4.14 -10.71 10.78
N TRP A 104 4.74 -10.86 9.60
CA TRP A 104 4.22 -10.30 8.36
C TRP A 104 3.02 -11.10 7.85
N LYS A 105 2.00 -10.38 7.40
CA LYS A 105 0.80 -10.91 6.74
C LYS A 105 0.80 -10.49 5.27
N LEU A 106 0.13 -11.30 4.45
CA LEU A 106 -0.14 -11.03 3.02
C LEU A 106 -1.45 -10.28 2.89
#